data_AF-A0A538P824-F1
#
_entry.id   AF-A0A538P824-F1
#
_cell.length_a   1.000
_cell.length_b   1.000
_cell.length_c   1.000
_cell.angle_alpha   90.00
_cell.angle_beta   90.00
_cell.angle_gamma   90.00
#
_symmetry.space_group_name_H-M   'P 1'
#
loop_
_entity.id
_entity.type
_entity.pdbx_description
1 polymer ?
#
loop_
_entity_poly.entity_id
_entity_poly.type
_entity_poly.pdbx_seq_one_letter_code
_entity_poly.pdbx_strand_id
1 'polypeptide(L)'
;MITNPGPPTKSSPRRTMTDFELSRYLDYCSEMLSLIGKVAALYVQRFDDPVALSAVDEIEDLTTGLSRKIWQKIMIINQAKA
;
A
#
# COMPACT_ATOMS: atom_id res chain seq x y z
N MET A 1 8.45 -10.89 12.19
CA MET A 1 7.76 -11.72 11.18
C MET A 1 7.54 -13.08 11.81
N ILE A 2 6.30 -13.58 11.91
CA ILE A 2 6.05 -14.89 12.54
C ILE A 2 6.47 -15.96 11.52
N THR A 3 7.66 -16.52 11.72
CA THR A 3 8.31 -17.48 10.81
C THR A 3 7.83 -18.93 11.01
N ASN A 4 6.91 -19.16 11.94
CA ASN A 4 6.23 -20.44 12.10
C ASN A 4 4.74 -20.20 12.40
N PRO A 5 3.89 -20.07 11.36
CA PRO A 5 2.46 -19.96 11.59
C PRO A 5 1.98 -21.30 12.11
N GLY A 6 1.54 -21.34 13.37
CA GLY A 6 0.82 -22.49 13.91
C GLY A 6 -0.41 -22.84 13.06
N PRO A 7 -1.07 -23.98 13.32
CA PRO A 7 -2.23 -24.40 12.56
C PRO A 7 -3.28 -23.28 12.47
N PRO A 8 -3.93 -23.09 11.30
CA PRO A 8 -4.92 -22.04 11.13
C PRO A 8 -6.06 -22.20 12.14
N THR A 9 -6.55 -21.08 12.65
CA THR A 9 -7.72 -21.03 13.52
C THR A 9 -8.97 -20.69 12.71
N LYS A 10 -10.16 -20.80 13.33
CA LYS A 10 -11.42 -20.39 12.69
C LYS A 10 -11.42 -18.92 12.22
N SER A 11 -10.62 -18.06 12.85
CA SER A 11 -10.49 -16.63 12.50
C SER A 11 -9.34 -16.35 11.52
N SER A 12 -8.55 -17.35 11.14
CA SER A 12 -7.47 -17.18 10.18
C SER A 12 -8.05 -16.86 8.79
N PRO A 13 -7.58 -15.80 8.11
CA PRO A 13 -8.04 -15.49 6.75
C PRO A 13 -7.75 -16.64 5.79
N ARG A 14 -8.69 -16.89 4.86
CA ARG A 14 -8.44 -17.82 3.76
C ARG A 14 -7.46 -17.18 2.78
N ARG A 15 -6.41 -17.91 2.40
CA ARG A 15 -5.47 -17.51 1.34
C ARG A 15 -6.04 -17.97 0.00
N THR A 16 -6.73 -17.07 -0.70
CA THR A 16 -7.43 -17.37 -1.96
C THR A 16 -6.67 -16.95 -3.21
N MET A 17 -5.62 -16.15 -3.05
CA MET A 17 -4.78 -15.67 -4.16
C MET A 17 -3.49 -16.48 -4.24
N THR A 18 -3.07 -16.79 -5.46
CA THR A 18 -1.70 -17.21 -5.75
C THR A 18 -0.71 -16.07 -5.50
N ASP A 19 0.56 -16.40 -5.34
CA ASP A 19 1.62 -15.39 -5.15
C ASP A 19 1.66 -14.36 -6.29
N PHE A 20 1.40 -14.81 -7.52
CA PHE A 20 1.32 -13.93 -8.69
C PHE A 20 0.14 -12.96 -8.62
N GLU A 21 -1.06 -13.47 -8.29
CA GLU A 21 -2.26 -12.66 -8.14
C GLU A 21 -2.11 -11.65 -6.99
N LEU A 22 -1.50 -12.08 -5.88
CA LEU A 22 -1.27 -11.21 -4.73
C LEU A 22 -0.24 -10.11 -5.06
N SER A 23 0.86 -10.43 -5.72
CA SER A 23 1.84 -9.42 -6.15
C SER A 23 1.22 -8.42 -7.12
N ARG A 24 0.44 -8.89 -8.10
CA ARG A 24 -0.29 -8.00 -9.03
C ARG A 24 -1.31 -7.11 -8.31
N TYR A 25 -2.05 -7.65 -7.36
CA TYR A 25 -2.97 -6.86 -6.54
C TYR A 25 -2.24 -5.75 -5.78
N LEU A 26 -1.09 -6.07 -5.20
CA LEU A 26 -0.24 -5.12 -4.49
C LEU A 26 0.34 -4.03 -5.43
N ASP A 27 0.73 -4.40 -6.66
CA ASP A 27 1.14 -3.42 -7.67
C ASP A 27 0.00 -2.44 -8.00
N TYR A 28 -1.23 -2.92 -8.22
CA TYR A 28 -2.39 -2.06 -8.44
C TYR A 28 -2.70 -1.14 -7.26
N CYS A 29 -2.53 -1.62 -6.02
CA CYS A 29 -2.65 -0.75 -4.85
C CYS A 29 -1.63 0.39 -4.90
N SER A 30 -0.39 0.13 -5.33
CA SER A 30 0.65 1.16 -5.44
C SER A 30 0.32 2.19 -6.53
N GLU A 31 -0.22 1.75 -7.68
CA GLU A 31 -0.72 2.66 -8.72
C GLU A 31 -1.85 3.55 -8.21
N MET A 32 -2.83 2.96 -7.49
CA MET A 32 -3.93 3.73 -6.88
C MET A 32 -3.41 4.76 -5.86
N LEU A 33 -2.43 4.42 -5.03
CA LEU A 33 -1.81 5.37 -4.10
C LEU A 33 -1.12 6.53 -4.84
N SER A 34 -0.44 6.26 -5.96
CA SER A 34 0.15 7.32 -6.79
C SER A 34 -0.92 8.24 -7.39
N LEU A 35 -2.06 7.70 -7.81
CA LEU A 35 -3.19 8.50 -8.29
C LEU A 35 -3.77 9.37 -7.18
N ILE A 36 -3.93 8.84 -5.96
CA ILE A 36 -4.42 9.60 -4.80
C ILE A 36 -3.52 10.79 -4.50
N GLY A 37 -2.19 10.61 -4.46
CA GLY A 37 -1.25 11.71 -4.25
C GLY A 37 -1.37 12.81 -5.32
N LYS A 38 -1.44 12.43 -6.60
CA LYS A 38 -1.63 13.40 -7.69
C LYS A 38 -2.95 14.16 -7.61
N VAL A 39 -4.03 13.48 -7.22
CA VAL A 39 -5.34 14.12 -7.04
C VAL A 39 -5.31 15.09 -5.86
N ALA A 40 -4.64 14.72 -4.75
CA ALA A 40 -4.45 15.61 -3.60
C ALA A 40 -3.67 16.87 -3.98
N ALA A 41 -2.53 16.73 -4.68
CA ALA A 41 -1.75 17.87 -5.17
C ALA A 41 -2.57 18.76 -6.13
N LEU A 42 -3.37 18.16 -7.01
CA LEU A 42 -4.25 18.90 -7.92
C LEU A 42 -5.33 19.68 -7.15
N TYR A 43 -5.87 19.12 -6.07
CA TYR A 43 -6.93 19.74 -5.26
C TYR A 43 -6.49 21.07 -4.65
N VAL A 44 -5.25 21.15 -4.15
CA VAL A 44 -4.71 22.36 -3.50
C VAL A 44 -4.02 23.33 -4.47
N GLN A 45 -3.86 22.97 -5.75
CA GLN A 45 -3.07 23.75 -6.72
C GLN A 45 -3.49 25.23 -6.83
N ARG A 46 -4.77 25.55 -6.57
CA ARG A 46 -5.32 26.92 -6.65
C ARG A 46 -5.97 27.36 -5.33
N PHE A 47 -5.59 26.73 -4.23
CA PHE A 47 -6.17 26.94 -2.92
C PHE A 47 -5.13 27.58 -2.00
N ASP A 48 -5.37 28.82 -1.57
CA ASP A 48 -4.47 29.57 -0.70
C ASP A 48 -4.90 29.38 0.78
N ASP A 49 -5.03 28.10 1.18
CA ASP A 49 -5.38 27.70 2.55
C ASP A 49 -4.26 26.82 3.13
N PRO A 50 -3.53 27.30 4.16
CA PRO A 50 -2.44 26.55 4.76
C PRO A 50 -2.89 25.24 5.42
N VAL A 51 -4.15 25.14 5.88
CA VAL A 51 -4.68 23.91 6.47
C VAL A 51 -4.88 22.85 5.39
N ALA A 52 -5.42 23.25 4.24
CA ALA A 52 -5.61 22.34 3.10
C ALA A 52 -4.26 21.86 2.54
N LEU A 53 -3.27 22.75 2.44
CA LEU A 53 -1.91 22.41 2.02
C LEU A 53 -1.28 21.37 2.96
N SER A 54 -1.34 21.60 4.28
CA SER A 54 -0.82 20.65 5.27
C SER A 54 -1.50 19.28 5.18
N ALA A 55 -2.81 19.24 4.92
CA ALA A 55 -3.53 17.97 4.77
C ALA A 55 -3.10 17.21 3.51
N VAL A 56 -2.75 17.91 2.43
CA VAL A 56 -2.21 17.26 1.22
C VAL A 56 -0.81 16.71 1.47
N ASP A 57 0.05 17.43 2.18
CA ASP A 57 1.37 16.92 2.59
C ASP A 57 1.24 15.61 3.40
N GLU A 58 0.28 15.53 4.33
CA GLU A 58 0.00 14.31 5.08
C GLU A 58 -0.48 13.15 4.18
N ILE A 59 -1.27 13.44 3.14
CA ILE A 59 -1.69 12.43 2.16
C ILE A 59 -0.49 11.93 1.35
N GLU A 60 0.41 12.82 0.92
CA GLU A 60 1.62 12.44 0.18
C GLU A 60 2.55 11.57 1.03
N ASP A 61 2.74 11.92 2.30
CA ASP A 61 3.51 11.13 3.27
C ASP A 61 2.87 9.74 3.50
N LEU A 62 1.56 9.70 3.69
CA LEU A 62 0.83 8.45 3.91
C LEU A 62 0.92 7.53 2.68
N THR A 63 0.63 8.05 1.49
CA THR A 63 0.65 7.27 0.25
C THR A 63 2.05 6.77 -0.10
N THR A 64 3.08 7.58 0.12
CA THR A 64 4.49 7.19 -0.02
C THR A 64 4.88 6.10 0.98
N GLY A 65 4.50 6.27 2.25
CA GLY A 65 4.75 5.30 3.31
C GLY A 65 4.07 3.95 3.07
N LEU A 66 2.82 3.96 2.61
CA LEU A 66 2.08 2.75 2.24
C LEU A 66 2.68 2.06 1.02
N SER A 67 3.07 2.82 -0.01
CA SER A 67 3.73 2.27 -1.22
C SER A 67 5.03 1.55 -0.87
N ARG A 68 5.84 2.12 0.03
CA ARG A 68 7.07 1.47 0.54
C ARG A 68 6.77 0.15 1.26
N LYS A 69 5.72 0.13 2.11
CA LYS A 69 5.30 -1.10 2.81
C LYS A 69 4.78 -2.17 1.86
N ILE A 70 4.10 -1.76 0.78
CA ILE A 70 3.66 -2.68 -0.27
C ILE A 70 4.86 -3.30 -0.97
N TRP A 71 5.84 -2.49 -1.36
CA TRP A 71 7.05 -3.00 -2.00
C TRP A 71 7.80 -4.02 -1.12
N GLN A 72 7.89 -3.75 0.18
CA GLN A 72 8.44 -4.71 1.15
C GLN A 72 7.67 -6.05 1.16
N LYS A 73 6.34 -6.02 1.05
CA LYS A 73 5.51 -7.26 0.97
C LYS A 73 5.77 -8.02 -0.32
N ILE A 74 5.88 -7.33 -1.46
CA ILE A 74 6.22 -7.96 -2.75
C ILE A 74 7.60 -8.63 -2.68
N MET A 75 8.60 -7.97 -2.08
CA MET A 75 9.93 -8.58 -1.89
C MET A 75 9.87 -9.86 -1.05
N ILE A 76 9.07 -9.87 0.02
CA ILE A 76 8.87 -11.06 0.85
C ILE A 76 8.23 -12.20 0.04
N ILE A 77 7.23 -11.91 -0.78
CA ILE A 77 6.58 -12.92 -1.65
C ILE A 77 7.60 -13.51 -2.63
N ASN A 78 8.43 -12.66 -3.25
CA ASN A 78 9.45 -13.11 -4.20
C ASN A 78 10.55 -13.96 -3.52
N GLN A 79 10.94 -13.62 -2.28
CA GLN A 79 11.91 -14.40 -1.50
C GLN A 79 11.36 -15.77 -1.09
N ALA A 80 10.07 -15.87 -0.75
CA ALA A 80 9.44 -17.14 -0.40
C ALA A 80 9.36 -18.14 -1.57
N LYS A 81 9.60 -17.66 -2.80
CA LYS A 81 9.61 -18.46 -4.02
C LYS A 81 10.98 -19.06 -4.37
N ALA A 82 12.06 -18.58 -3.72
CA ALA A 82 13.45 -19.04 -3.91
C ALA A 82 13.79 -20.18 -2.94
#